data_AF-A0A1I7XBG3-F1
#
_entry.id   AF-A0A1I7XBG3-F1
#
_cell.length_a   1.000
_cell.length_b   1.000
_cell.length_c   1.000
_cell.angle_alpha   90.00
_cell.angle_beta   90.00
_cell.angle_gamma   90.00
#
_symmetry.space_group_name_H-M   'P 1'
#
loop_
_entity.id
_entity.type
_entity.pdbx_description
1 polymer ?
#
loop_
_entity_poly.entity_id
_entity_poly.type
_entity_poly.pdbx_seq_one_letter_code
_entity_poly.pdbx_strand_id
1 'polypeptide(L)'
;MILIENISQRRLLILLLVCVSLTTLAQMFPNLRIIGGQTLIQHYALIIYQNEDLIEIGLPKLRVIRNGGVRIAENSRMCYARYIDWKHLLAGPINDILVDDGKIKHCTEDCDVMDEEVCRHVRHGQSEKERISCWNSSTCQTNCPYDRITINGSISSIGPGCADSNFEKCHDECVAGCTVPGNNRACYGCKHYSHEGACVAQCPSHLFAYFDRRCITEAECDAIPPRSAGGSEQNHFKASHGHCRLHCPDFYEEDPSNPKKCRKCTGECHRKCHGNITVDSIMKVRTTLLLGLIGQRLIHFKFKKQNFSYLMIRLSSSFINLNIFKSLKVITGSHLYRDK
;
A
#
# COMPACT_ATOMS: atom_id res chain seq x y z
N MET A 1 14.13 11.48 -13.13
CA MET A 1 12.66 11.56 -13.07
C MET A 1 12.16 11.08 -11.71
N ILE A 2 11.60 11.99 -10.92
CA ILE A 2 10.97 11.65 -9.64
C ILE A 2 9.47 11.49 -9.91
N LEU A 3 8.98 10.24 -9.86
CA LEU A 3 7.55 10.00 -9.97
C LEU A 3 6.98 9.88 -8.56
N ILE A 4 6.41 10.97 -8.05
CA ILE A 4 5.60 10.96 -6.83
C ILE A 4 4.15 10.94 -7.28
N GLU A 5 3.49 9.78 -7.22
CA GLU A 5 2.05 9.74 -7.43
C GLU A 5 1.34 10.36 -6.21
N ASN A 6 1.01 11.65 -6.38
CA ASN A 6 -0.05 12.37 -5.70
C ASN A 6 0.05 12.49 -4.16
N ILE A 7 0.75 13.54 -3.73
CA ILE A 7 0.83 13.98 -2.32
C ILE A 7 -0.58 14.26 -1.74
N SER A 8 -1.53 14.75 -2.53
CA SER A 8 -2.89 15.11 -2.07
C SER A 8 -3.73 13.92 -1.64
N GLN A 9 -3.48 12.73 -2.19
CA GLN A 9 -4.23 11.52 -1.85
C GLN A 9 -3.45 10.55 -0.96
N ARG A 10 -2.24 10.91 -0.48
CA ARG A 10 -1.32 10.01 0.27
C ARG A 10 -1.27 8.60 -0.35
N ARG A 11 -1.27 8.52 -1.69
CA ARG A 11 -1.20 7.26 -2.47
C ARG A 11 0.24 6.93 -2.80
N LEU A 12 1.09 6.98 -1.78
CA LEU A 12 2.50 7.21 -1.99
C LEU A 12 3.21 5.93 -2.44
N LEU A 13 3.54 5.89 -3.72
CA LEU A 13 4.67 5.18 -4.31
C LEU A 13 5.80 6.19 -4.44
N ILE A 14 7.01 5.84 -3.99
CA ILE A 14 8.20 6.66 -4.19
C ILE A 14 9.08 5.96 -5.22
N LEU A 15 9.19 6.57 -6.39
CA LEU A 15 10.11 6.16 -7.45
C LEU A 15 11.13 7.27 -7.67
N LEU A 16 12.38 7.00 -7.32
CA LEU A 16 13.53 7.87 -7.53
C LEU A 16 14.44 7.25 -8.61
N LEU A 17 14.33 7.80 -9.82
CA LEU A 17 15.20 7.45 -10.96
C LEU A 17 16.02 8.67 -11.33
N VAL A 18 17.35 8.55 -11.34
CA VAL A 18 18.29 9.55 -11.89
C VAL A 18 17.96 10.98 -11.41
N CYS A 19 18.28 11.26 -10.14
CA CYS A 19 18.21 12.58 -9.53
C CYS A 19 19.62 13.16 -9.43
N VAL A 20 19.91 14.19 -10.23
CA VAL A 20 21.20 14.88 -10.20
C VAL A 20 21.29 15.75 -8.93
N SER A 21 22.44 15.72 -8.27
CA SER A 21 22.75 16.50 -7.06
C SER A 21 21.94 16.19 -5.81
N LEU A 22 21.13 15.11 -5.79
CA LEU A 22 20.44 14.66 -4.59
C LEU A 22 21.36 13.77 -3.76
N THR A 23 21.84 14.26 -2.62
CA THR A 23 22.74 13.51 -1.74
C THR A 23 22.02 12.71 -0.65
N THR A 24 20.79 13.11 -0.29
CA THR A 24 19.95 12.47 0.74
C THR A 24 18.46 12.66 0.44
N LEU A 25 17.61 11.67 0.71
CA LEU A 25 16.14 11.86 0.54
C LEU A 25 15.57 12.84 1.58
N ALA A 26 16.30 13.13 2.67
CA ALA A 26 15.92 14.11 3.66
C ALA A 26 15.67 15.51 3.06
N GLN A 27 16.38 15.86 1.98
CA GLN A 27 16.22 17.15 1.28
C GLN A 27 14.83 17.32 0.68
N MET A 28 14.16 16.21 0.35
CA MET A 28 12.81 16.21 -0.24
C MET A 28 11.73 15.81 0.75
N PHE A 29 12.05 14.86 1.64
CA PHE A 29 11.07 14.18 2.47
C PHE A 29 11.49 14.09 3.95
N PRO A 30 11.85 15.22 4.60
CA PRO A 30 12.39 15.21 5.96
C PRO A 30 11.38 14.69 7.00
N ASN A 31 10.08 14.77 6.69
CA ASN A 31 8.98 14.39 7.57
C ASN A 31 8.20 13.16 7.10
N LEU A 32 8.73 12.40 6.15
CA LEU A 32 8.05 11.19 5.66
C LEU A 32 8.02 10.12 6.75
N ARG A 33 6.80 9.70 7.10
CA ARG A 33 6.54 8.68 8.13
C ARG A 33 5.93 7.38 7.59
N ILE A 34 5.13 7.50 6.54
CA ILE A 34 4.30 6.40 6.01
C ILE A 34 4.42 6.36 4.49
N ILE A 35 4.82 5.20 3.95
CA ILE A 35 4.68 4.88 2.53
C ILE A 35 3.45 3.99 2.36
N GLY A 36 2.50 4.44 1.52
CA GLY A 36 1.16 3.89 1.45
C GLY A 36 1.04 2.63 0.59
N GLY A 37 1.78 2.53 -0.52
CA GLY A 37 1.82 1.34 -1.37
C GLY A 37 0.50 1.00 -2.09
N GLN A 38 -0.31 2.00 -2.43
CA GLN A 38 -1.56 1.77 -3.21
C GLN A 38 -1.26 1.38 -4.66
N THR A 39 -0.21 1.98 -5.22
CA THR A 39 0.38 1.62 -6.52
C THR A 39 1.74 0.99 -6.23
N LEU A 40 2.07 -0.10 -6.91
CA LEU A 40 3.35 -0.80 -6.78
C LEU A 40 3.97 -0.99 -8.17
N ILE A 41 5.29 -0.94 -8.25
CA ILE A 41 6.04 -1.32 -9.46
C ILE A 41 6.81 -2.60 -9.16
N GLN A 42 6.50 -3.69 -9.86
CA GLN A 42 7.12 -5.00 -9.65
C GLN A 42 7.17 -5.40 -8.16
N HIS A 43 6.08 -5.14 -7.41
CA HIS A 43 5.92 -5.38 -5.97
C HIS A 43 6.56 -4.36 -5.02
N TYR A 44 7.32 -3.39 -5.52
CA TYR A 44 7.99 -2.40 -4.68
C TYR A 44 7.18 -1.10 -4.53
N ALA A 45 7.20 -0.54 -3.33
CA ALA A 45 6.60 0.77 -2.99
C ALA A 45 7.64 1.88 -2.79
N LEU A 46 8.90 1.50 -2.59
CA LEU A 46 10.06 2.37 -2.59
C LEU A 46 11.08 1.82 -3.58
N ILE A 47 11.40 2.60 -4.62
CA ILE A 47 12.41 2.25 -5.61
C ILE A 47 13.41 3.40 -5.70
N ILE A 48 14.68 3.09 -5.47
CA ILE A 48 15.80 4.03 -5.59
C ILE A 48 16.83 3.40 -6.51
N TYR A 49 16.94 3.93 -7.73
CA TYR A 49 17.71 3.29 -8.78
C TYR A 49 18.51 4.29 -9.61
N GLN A 50 19.78 3.95 -9.88
CA GLN A 50 20.69 4.74 -10.72
C GLN A 50 20.87 6.20 -10.26
N ASN A 51 21.01 6.43 -8.94
CA ASN A 51 21.35 7.74 -8.40
C ASN A 51 22.83 7.76 -8.01
N GLU A 52 23.65 8.35 -8.87
CA GLU A 52 25.10 8.39 -8.67
C GLU A 52 25.53 9.37 -7.57
N ASP A 53 24.78 10.44 -7.34
CA ASP A 53 25.07 11.45 -6.29
C ASP A 53 24.50 11.09 -4.91
N LEU A 54 23.65 10.06 -4.83
CA LEU A 54 22.93 9.74 -3.62
C LEU A 54 23.81 8.94 -2.66
N ILE A 55 24.09 9.57 -1.51
CA ILE A 55 25.00 9.03 -0.48
C ILE A 55 24.21 8.30 0.60
N GLU A 56 23.04 8.79 0.98
CA GLU A 56 22.31 8.26 2.13
C GLU A 56 20.80 8.28 1.90
N ILE A 57 20.07 7.38 2.58
CA ILE A 57 18.62 7.38 2.55
C ILE A 57 18.07 8.54 3.38
N GLY A 58 18.55 8.76 4.60
CA GLY A 58 18.21 9.95 5.39
C GLY A 58 16.71 10.12 5.67
N LEU A 59 15.98 9.04 5.97
CA LEU A 59 14.56 9.09 6.31
C LEU A 59 14.29 8.76 7.80
N PRO A 60 14.76 9.58 8.75
CA PRO A 60 14.76 9.24 10.17
C PRO A 60 13.37 9.05 10.78
N LYS A 61 12.36 9.68 10.18
CA LYS A 61 10.97 9.63 10.61
C LYS A 61 10.18 8.50 9.95
N LEU A 62 10.74 7.76 9.00
CA LEU A 62 10.03 6.65 8.36
C LEU A 62 9.79 5.53 9.39
N ARG A 63 8.53 5.13 9.54
CA ARG A 63 8.11 4.08 10.50
C ARG A 63 7.38 2.93 9.85
N VAL A 64 6.68 3.18 8.74
CA VAL A 64 5.79 2.17 8.13
C VAL A 64 5.79 2.25 6.60
N ILE A 65 5.95 1.09 5.97
CA ILE A 65 5.60 0.85 4.57
C ILE A 65 4.41 -0.12 4.58
N ARG A 66 3.21 0.41 4.32
CA ARG A 66 1.93 -0.30 4.50
C ARG A 66 1.76 -1.47 3.54
N ASN A 67 2.28 -1.35 2.33
CA ASN A 67 2.19 -2.37 1.29
C ASN A 67 3.33 -2.18 0.29
N GLY A 68 3.87 -3.29 -0.21
CA GLY A 68 4.97 -3.27 -1.17
C GLY A 68 6.35 -3.27 -0.52
N GLY A 69 7.31 -3.77 -1.28
CA GLY A 69 8.70 -3.92 -0.89
C GLY A 69 9.57 -2.67 -1.06
N VAL A 70 10.87 -2.84 -0.81
CA VAL A 70 11.92 -1.85 -1.06
C VAL A 70 12.91 -2.38 -2.08
N ARG A 71 13.19 -1.58 -3.12
CA ARG A 71 14.22 -1.84 -4.12
C ARG A 71 15.23 -0.70 -4.17
N ILE A 72 16.47 -0.99 -3.83
CA ILE A 72 17.58 -0.06 -3.88
C ILE A 72 18.67 -0.74 -4.70
N ALA A 73 18.96 -0.22 -5.89
CA ALA A 73 19.87 -0.87 -6.82
C ALA A 73 20.65 0.16 -7.65
N GLU A 74 21.87 -0.18 -8.04
CA GLU A 74 22.73 0.66 -8.91
C GLU A 74 22.95 2.11 -8.42
N ASN A 75 23.09 2.33 -7.10
CA ASN A 75 23.45 3.64 -6.54
C ASN A 75 24.91 3.62 -6.10
N SER A 76 25.81 4.20 -6.91
CA SER A 76 27.27 3.98 -6.82
C SER A 76 27.95 4.55 -5.57
N ARG A 77 27.35 5.57 -4.94
CA ARG A 77 27.87 6.23 -3.72
C ARG A 77 27.03 6.00 -2.47
N MET A 78 26.04 5.11 -2.52
CA MET A 78 25.12 4.91 -1.41
C MET A 78 25.77 4.14 -0.25
N CYS A 79 25.66 4.72 0.94
CA CYS A 79 26.04 4.16 2.24
C CYS A 79 24.79 3.91 3.12
N TYR A 80 24.96 3.17 4.21
CA TYR A 80 23.96 2.88 5.27
C TYR A 80 22.72 2.06 4.87
N ALA A 81 22.33 2.03 3.60
CA ALA A 81 21.11 1.35 3.14
C ALA A 81 21.03 -0.14 3.51
N ARG A 82 22.19 -0.80 3.64
CA ARG A 82 22.30 -2.21 4.04
C ARG A 82 21.78 -2.45 5.45
N TYR A 83 22.18 -1.65 6.44
CA TYR A 83 21.87 -1.89 7.86
C TYR A 83 20.59 -1.22 8.34
N ILE A 84 19.76 -0.70 7.44
CA ILE A 84 18.41 -0.29 7.82
C ILE A 84 17.59 -1.57 8.06
N ASP A 85 16.89 -1.68 9.19
CA ASP A 85 15.95 -2.79 9.42
C ASP A 85 14.66 -2.56 8.61
N TRP A 86 14.76 -2.86 7.31
CA TRP A 86 13.66 -2.79 6.35
C TRP A 86 12.53 -3.74 6.72
N LYS A 87 12.83 -4.90 7.30
CA LYS A 87 11.83 -5.88 7.72
C LYS A 87 10.94 -5.29 8.81
N HIS A 88 11.52 -4.53 9.74
CA HIS A 88 10.74 -3.80 10.75
C HIS A 88 9.86 -2.71 10.15
N LEU A 89 10.19 -2.11 9.00
CA LEU A 89 9.40 -1.04 8.38
C LEU A 89 8.22 -1.59 7.55
N LEU A 90 8.38 -2.76 6.95
CA LEU A 90 7.38 -3.38 6.09
C LEU A 90 6.24 -4.00 6.93
N ALA A 91 5.00 -3.80 6.48
CA ALA A 91 3.81 -4.32 7.16
C ALA A 91 2.84 -5.06 6.23
N GLY A 92 3.01 -4.91 4.92
CA GLY A 92 2.13 -5.52 3.93
C GLY A 92 2.44 -7.00 3.67
N PRO A 93 1.51 -7.72 3.01
CA PRO A 93 1.74 -9.10 2.57
C PRO A 93 2.79 -9.18 1.45
N ILE A 94 2.99 -8.08 0.73
CA ILE A 94 4.07 -7.90 -0.22
C ILE A 94 5.16 -7.09 0.49
N ASN A 95 6.31 -7.70 0.69
CA ASN A 95 7.39 -7.17 1.52
C ASN A 95 8.79 -7.55 0.98
N ASP A 96 8.93 -7.63 -0.35
CA ASP A 96 10.19 -7.94 -1.01
C ASP A 96 11.26 -6.90 -0.67
N ILE A 97 12.48 -7.34 -0.33
CA ILE A 97 13.61 -6.46 -0.04
C ILE A 97 14.72 -6.80 -1.02
N LEU A 98 15.06 -5.86 -1.87
CA LEU A 98 16.22 -5.93 -2.75
C LEU A 98 17.05 -4.67 -2.51
N VAL A 99 18.16 -4.82 -1.82
CA VAL A 99 19.12 -3.74 -1.58
C VAL A 99 20.46 -4.26 -2.09
N ASP A 100 20.92 -3.72 -3.21
CA ASP A 100 22.19 -4.13 -3.82
C ASP A 100 23.36 -3.63 -2.98
N ASP A 101 24.31 -4.54 -2.74
CA ASP A 101 25.59 -4.27 -2.04
C ASP A 101 26.69 -3.74 -2.98
N GLY A 102 26.30 -3.11 -4.10
CA GLY A 102 27.18 -2.85 -5.26
C GLY A 102 28.45 -2.05 -4.95
N LYS A 103 29.57 -2.76 -4.70
CA LYS A 103 30.96 -2.26 -4.57
C LYS A 103 31.09 -0.98 -3.74
N ILE A 104 30.63 -1.06 -2.49
CA ILE A 104 30.90 -0.07 -1.43
C ILE A 104 32.42 -0.05 -1.17
N LYS A 105 33.17 0.73 -1.94
CA LYS A 105 34.64 0.80 -1.80
C LYS A 105 35.09 1.79 -0.73
N HIS A 106 34.23 2.74 -0.34
CA HIS A 106 34.59 3.88 0.53
C HIS A 106 33.45 4.37 1.44
N CYS A 107 32.69 3.48 2.09
CA CYS A 107 31.75 3.89 3.14
C CYS A 107 32.24 3.40 4.51
N THR A 108 32.17 4.28 5.51
CA THR A 108 32.09 3.88 6.91
C THR A 108 30.61 3.59 7.17
N GLU A 109 30.28 2.35 7.50
CA GLU A 109 28.89 1.93 7.67
C GLU A 109 28.42 1.99 9.13
N ASP A 110 29.32 2.32 10.04
CA ASP A 110 29.03 2.60 11.44
C ASP A 110 28.54 4.05 11.58
N CYS A 111 27.49 4.27 12.38
CA CYS A 111 27.02 5.60 12.73
C CYS A 111 27.41 5.95 14.17
N ASP A 112 27.82 7.21 14.36
CA ASP A 112 28.14 7.79 15.67
C ASP A 112 26.89 8.51 16.19
N VAL A 113 26.17 7.85 17.09
CA VAL A 113 24.91 8.33 17.64
C VAL A 113 25.07 8.67 19.12
N MET A 114 24.42 9.75 19.54
CA MET A 114 24.53 10.24 20.92
C MET A 114 23.94 9.27 21.97
N ASP A 115 22.92 8.51 21.57
CA ASP A 115 22.20 7.58 22.44
C ASP A 115 21.93 6.30 21.64
N GLU A 116 22.71 5.26 21.92
CA GLU A 116 22.56 3.96 21.27
C GLU A 116 21.36 3.16 21.80
N GLU A 117 20.87 3.45 23.02
CA GLU A 117 19.79 2.69 23.66
C GLU A 117 18.46 2.88 22.93
N VAL A 118 18.24 4.08 22.38
CA VAL A 118 17.06 4.39 21.56
C VAL A 118 17.16 3.82 20.15
N CYS A 119 18.29 3.26 19.74
CA CYS A 119 18.52 2.78 18.39
C CYS A 119 18.12 1.32 18.20
N ARG A 120 17.56 1.01 17.03
CA ARG A 120 17.33 -0.36 16.61
C ARG A 120 18.65 -0.99 16.20
N HIS A 121 18.77 -2.27 16.50
CA HIS A 121 19.89 -3.09 16.11
C HIS A 121 19.41 -4.14 15.09
N VAL A 122 20.26 -4.43 14.10
CA VAL A 122 19.97 -5.38 13.02
C VAL A 122 21.09 -6.40 12.89
N ARG A 123 20.73 -7.63 12.50
CA ARG A 123 21.67 -8.71 12.21
C ARG A 123 21.47 -9.22 10.78
N HIS A 124 22.49 -9.08 9.93
CA HIS A 124 22.46 -9.57 8.56
C HIS A 124 23.09 -10.96 8.46
N GLY A 125 22.26 -12.00 8.63
CA GLY A 125 22.71 -13.40 8.57
C GLY A 125 23.14 -13.96 9.93
N GLN A 126 23.36 -15.28 9.98
CA GLN A 126 23.56 -15.98 11.26
C GLN A 126 24.93 -15.73 11.88
N SER A 127 25.93 -15.38 11.07
CA SER A 127 27.33 -15.23 11.48
C SER A 127 27.79 -13.78 11.66
N GLU A 128 26.98 -12.78 11.28
CA GLU A 128 27.35 -11.37 11.43
C GLU A 128 27.01 -10.87 12.83
N LYS A 129 27.85 -9.96 13.35
CA LYS A 129 27.57 -9.25 14.59
C LYS A 129 26.36 -8.35 14.39
N GLU A 130 25.59 -8.20 15.45
CA GLU A 130 24.52 -7.21 15.53
C GLU A 130 25.12 -5.79 15.45
N ARG A 131 24.50 -4.93 14.64
CA ARG A 131 24.95 -3.55 14.40
C ARG A 131 23.80 -2.57 14.56
N ILE A 132 24.13 -1.32 14.89
CA ILE A 132 23.16 -0.24 14.93
C ILE A 132 22.59 -0.01 13.53
N SER A 133 21.28 0.15 13.47
CA SER A 133 20.58 0.46 12.24
C SER A 133 20.58 1.96 11.99
N CYS A 134 21.16 2.42 10.87
CA CYS A 134 21.44 3.84 10.63
C CYS A 134 20.80 4.37 9.35
N TRP A 135 20.21 5.56 9.41
CA TRP A 135 19.74 6.28 8.21
C TRP A 135 20.85 7.08 7.53
N ASN A 136 21.85 7.50 8.32
CA ASN A 136 23.06 8.21 7.93
C ASN A 136 24.13 8.08 9.05
N SER A 137 25.21 8.84 8.96
CA SER A 137 26.36 8.80 9.90
C SER A 137 26.04 9.17 11.35
N SER A 138 24.93 9.87 11.61
CA SER A 138 24.64 10.46 12.93
C SER A 138 23.22 10.19 13.44
N THR A 139 22.39 9.52 12.63
CA THR A 139 20.98 9.29 12.93
C THR A 139 20.62 7.84 12.74
N CYS A 140 20.27 7.17 13.84
CA CYS A 140 19.81 5.79 13.80
C CYS A 140 18.32 5.64 13.47
N GLN A 141 17.94 4.45 13.04
CA GLN A 141 16.56 3.99 13.07
C GLN A 141 16.15 3.76 14.51
N THR A 142 15.39 4.69 15.07
CA THR A 142 14.93 4.59 16.46
C THR A 142 14.08 3.34 16.70
N ASN A 143 14.28 2.70 17.83
CA ASN A 143 13.47 1.62 18.34
C ASN A 143 12.23 2.19 19.04
N CYS A 144 11.06 1.69 18.67
CA CYS A 144 9.81 2.01 19.34
C CYS A 144 9.07 0.69 19.61
N PRO A 145 8.78 0.34 20.88
CA PRO A 145 8.13 -0.92 21.20
C PRO A 145 6.69 -0.99 20.67
N TYR A 146 6.07 0.16 20.36
CA TYR A 146 4.70 0.26 19.89
C TYR A 146 4.56 0.37 18.36
N ASP A 147 5.64 0.22 17.60
CA ASP A 147 5.59 0.23 16.13
C ASP A 147 4.85 -0.98 15.54
N ARG A 148 4.81 -2.09 16.28
CA ARG A 148 4.20 -3.36 15.89
C ARG A 148 3.36 -3.92 17.03
N ILE A 149 2.22 -4.49 16.69
CA ILE A 149 1.39 -5.25 17.62
C ILE A 149 1.77 -6.71 17.47
N THR A 150 2.29 -7.31 18.53
CA THR A 150 2.63 -8.74 18.58
C THR A 150 1.55 -9.50 19.34
N ILE A 151 1.12 -10.63 18.78
CA ILE A 151 0.19 -11.56 19.42
C ILE A 151 0.88 -12.93 19.44
N ASN A 152 1.01 -13.55 20.61
CA ASN A 152 1.70 -14.84 20.79
C ASN A 152 3.13 -14.85 20.19
N GLY A 153 3.88 -13.76 20.36
CA GLY A 153 5.25 -13.62 19.84
C GLY A 153 5.35 -13.41 18.33
N SER A 154 4.23 -13.37 17.60
CA SER A 154 4.20 -13.09 16.15
C SER A 154 3.69 -11.68 15.86
N ILE A 155 4.32 -10.99 14.91
CA ILE A 155 3.83 -9.68 14.43
C ILE A 155 2.44 -9.88 13.82
N SER A 156 1.43 -9.26 14.44
CA SER A 156 0.04 -9.35 14.03
C SER A 156 -0.36 -8.18 13.13
N SER A 157 -0.01 -6.96 13.51
CA SER A 157 -0.40 -5.76 12.76
C SER A 157 0.48 -4.55 13.07
N ILE A 158 0.25 -3.46 12.34
CA ILE A 158 0.90 -2.16 12.57
C ILE A 158 0.41 -1.60 13.90
N GLY A 159 1.35 -1.16 14.74
CA GLY A 159 1.05 -0.50 16.01
C GLY A 159 0.92 1.02 15.90
N PRO A 160 0.52 1.68 16.99
CA PRO A 160 0.30 3.12 17.01
C PRO A 160 1.59 3.94 16.90
N GLY A 161 2.73 3.35 17.23
CA GLY A 161 4.02 4.02 17.33
C GLY A 161 4.16 4.82 18.63
N CYS A 162 5.27 5.53 18.73
CA CYS A 162 5.66 6.32 19.89
C CYS A 162 5.50 7.81 19.63
N ALA A 163 5.26 8.58 20.68
CA ALA A 163 5.30 10.03 20.61
C ALA A 163 6.75 10.51 20.44
N ASP A 164 6.94 11.51 19.58
CA ASP A 164 8.27 12.08 19.33
C ASP A 164 8.90 12.73 20.58
N SER A 165 8.07 13.16 21.54
CA SER A 165 8.49 13.93 22.71
C SER A 165 9.14 13.10 23.82
N ASN A 166 8.62 11.89 24.06
CA ASN A 166 8.97 11.11 25.25
C ASN A 166 8.91 9.59 25.03
N PHE A 167 8.78 9.13 23.77
CA PHE A 167 8.65 7.72 23.40
C PHE A 167 7.45 6.97 24.01
N GLU A 168 6.49 7.68 24.62
CA GLU A 168 5.28 7.05 25.16
C GLU A 168 4.34 6.56 24.04
N LYS A 169 3.47 5.63 24.40
CA LYS A 169 2.53 5.00 23.47
C LYS A 169 1.54 6.04 22.91
N CYS A 170 1.42 6.07 21.58
CA CYS A 170 0.37 6.83 20.92
C CYS A 170 -1.01 6.17 21.06
N HIS A 171 -2.07 6.93 20.79
CA HIS A 171 -3.42 6.38 20.78
C HIS A 171 -3.53 5.18 19.81
N ASP A 172 -4.31 4.15 20.14
CA ASP A 172 -4.37 2.89 19.37
C ASP A 172 -4.89 3.06 17.92
N GLU A 173 -5.61 4.15 17.66
CA GLU A 173 -6.06 4.55 16.32
C GLU A 173 -5.01 5.36 15.52
N CYS A 174 -3.87 5.70 16.13
CA CYS A 174 -2.74 6.28 15.41
C CYS A 174 -1.97 5.22 14.61
N VAL A 175 -1.10 5.70 13.72
CA VAL A 175 -0.04 4.91 13.08
C VAL A 175 1.17 5.82 12.84
N ALA A 176 2.36 5.24 12.95
CA ALA A 176 3.64 5.93 12.73
C ALA A 176 3.91 7.10 13.69
N GLY A 177 3.33 7.03 14.89
CA GLY A 177 3.56 7.98 15.98
C GLY A 177 2.55 9.12 16.06
N CYS A 178 2.81 10.02 16.99
CA CYS A 178 1.96 11.14 17.36
C CYS A 178 2.79 12.29 17.95
N THR A 179 2.20 13.48 18.02
CA THR A 179 2.78 14.63 18.73
C THR A 179 2.49 14.62 20.22
N VAL A 180 1.34 14.04 20.62
CA VAL A 180 0.90 13.96 22.02
C VAL A 180 0.52 12.50 22.33
N PRO A 181 1.14 11.87 23.35
CA PRO A 181 0.82 10.52 23.78
C PRO A 181 -0.67 10.33 24.07
N GLY A 182 -1.22 9.17 23.73
CA GLY A 182 -2.62 8.82 24.02
C GLY A 182 -3.72 9.67 23.34
N ASN A 183 -3.39 10.72 22.57
CA ASN A 183 -4.38 11.60 21.96
C ASN A 183 -4.65 11.23 20.49
N ASN A 184 -5.90 10.86 20.17
CA ASN A 184 -6.31 10.45 18.82
C ASN A 184 -6.37 11.59 17.79
N ARG A 185 -6.30 12.86 18.22
CA ARG A 185 -6.17 14.04 17.35
C ARG A 185 -4.73 14.44 17.06
N ALA A 186 -3.78 13.84 17.77
CA ALA A 186 -2.36 14.15 17.68
C ALA A 186 -1.59 13.16 16.79
N CYS A 187 -2.28 12.28 16.06
CA CYS A 187 -1.66 11.24 15.23
C CYS A 187 -1.04 11.80 13.94
N TYR A 188 0.08 11.24 13.49
CA TYR A 188 0.63 11.54 12.16
C TYR A 188 -0.14 10.83 11.02
N GLY A 189 -0.75 9.68 11.33
CA GLY A 189 -1.67 8.98 10.45
C GLY A 189 -2.69 8.18 11.24
N CYS A 190 -3.82 7.87 10.60
CA CYS A 190 -4.87 7.04 11.20
C CYS A 190 -4.74 5.58 10.76
N LYS A 191 -4.91 4.68 11.72
CA LYS A 191 -5.00 3.24 11.49
C LYS A 191 -6.18 2.92 10.59
N HIS A 192 -7.37 3.42 10.96
CA HIS A 192 -8.62 3.23 10.20
C HIS A 192 -9.05 4.52 9.50
N TYR A 193 -9.87 5.37 10.14
CA TYR A 193 -10.49 6.53 9.51
C TYR A 193 -10.06 7.84 10.16
N SER A 194 -9.94 8.88 9.34
CA SER A 194 -9.83 10.26 9.81
C SER A 194 -11.19 10.96 9.71
N HIS A 195 -11.58 11.63 10.78
CA HIS A 195 -12.79 12.43 10.85
C HIS A 195 -12.59 13.59 11.82
N GLU A 196 -12.87 14.82 11.37
CA GLU A 196 -12.75 16.05 12.18
C GLU A 196 -11.42 16.20 12.92
N GLY A 197 -10.32 15.85 12.25
CA GLY A 197 -8.97 15.91 12.82
C GLY A 197 -8.63 14.80 13.83
N ALA A 198 -9.56 13.90 14.14
CA ALA A 198 -9.33 12.72 14.97
C ALA A 198 -9.17 11.45 14.12
N CYS A 199 -8.43 10.48 14.66
CA CYS A 199 -8.41 9.11 14.18
C CYS A 199 -9.46 8.27 14.93
N VAL A 200 -10.35 7.64 14.18
CA VAL A 200 -11.49 6.88 14.70
C VAL A 200 -11.53 5.48 14.09
N ALA A 201 -11.95 4.50 14.91
CA ALA A 201 -12.02 3.10 14.51
C ALA A 201 -13.11 2.84 13.47
N GLN A 202 -14.23 3.56 13.58
CA GLN A 202 -15.38 3.44 12.68
C GLN A 202 -15.93 4.83 12.35
N CYS A 203 -16.45 4.99 11.15
CA CYS A 203 -17.17 6.22 10.81
C CYS A 203 -18.47 6.32 11.61
N PRO A 204 -18.85 7.52 12.08
CA PRO A 204 -20.19 7.78 12.63
C PRO A 204 -21.28 7.25 11.71
N SER A 205 -22.41 6.81 12.28
CA SER A 205 -23.48 6.09 11.57
C SER A 205 -24.10 6.84 10.38
N HIS A 206 -24.01 8.17 10.37
CA HIS A 206 -24.51 9.04 9.30
C HIS A 206 -23.47 9.33 8.20
N LEU A 207 -22.25 8.84 8.34
CA LEU A 207 -21.14 9.05 7.41
C LEU A 207 -20.73 7.77 6.71
N PHE A 208 -20.02 7.95 5.60
CA PHE A 208 -19.59 6.88 4.72
C PHE A 208 -18.06 6.85 4.65
N ALA A 209 -17.51 5.65 4.82
CA ALA A 209 -16.10 5.37 4.63
C ALA A 209 -15.71 5.55 3.15
N TYR A 210 -14.79 6.48 2.90
CA TYR A 210 -14.22 6.72 1.57
C TYR A 210 -12.78 6.23 1.49
N PHE A 211 -12.52 5.32 0.55
CA PHE A 211 -11.23 4.63 0.36
C PHE A 211 -10.63 4.02 1.64
N ASP A 212 -11.49 3.62 2.59
CA ASP A 212 -11.08 3.09 3.89
C ASP A 212 -10.09 3.99 4.64
N ARG A 213 -10.30 5.32 4.55
CA ARG A 213 -9.36 6.33 5.07
C ARG A 213 -9.99 7.52 5.76
N ARG A 214 -11.13 8.01 5.27
CA ARG A 214 -11.83 9.15 5.87
C ARG A 214 -13.33 8.95 5.80
N CYS A 215 -14.02 9.62 6.72
CA CYS A 215 -15.47 9.64 6.75
C CYS A 215 -15.97 10.87 6.00
N ILE A 216 -16.90 10.66 5.08
CA ILE A 216 -17.54 11.72 4.29
C ILE A 216 -19.05 11.60 4.36
N THR A 217 -19.75 12.69 4.12
CA THR A 217 -21.21 12.74 4.00
C THR A 217 -21.69 12.11 2.69
N GLU A 218 -22.99 11.81 2.61
CA GLU A 218 -23.62 11.34 1.36
C GLU A 218 -23.46 12.39 0.24
N ALA A 219 -23.69 13.67 0.54
CA ALA A 219 -23.54 14.76 -0.42
C ALA A 219 -22.11 14.87 -0.96
N GLU A 220 -21.10 14.71 -0.11
CA GLU A 220 -19.71 14.69 -0.54
C GLU A 220 -19.39 13.48 -1.42
N CYS A 221 -19.98 12.31 -1.15
CA CYS A 221 -19.82 11.12 -1.98
C CYS A 221 -20.43 11.33 -3.38
N ASP A 222 -21.61 11.94 -3.44
CA ASP A 222 -22.31 12.24 -4.68
C ASP A 222 -21.63 13.32 -5.53
N ALA A 223 -20.90 14.24 -4.89
CA ALA A 223 -20.14 15.28 -5.55
C ALA A 223 -18.82 14.78 -6.18
N ILE A 224 -18.39 13.54 -5.90
CA ILE A 224 -17.15 12.99 -6.45
C ILE A 224 -17.32 12.74 -7.96
N PRO A 225 -16.39 13.25 -8.80
CA PRO A 225 -16.44 13.00 -10.23
C PRO A 225 -16.43 11.50 -10.54
N PRO A 226 -17.24 11.06 -11.51
CA PRO A 226 -17.25 9.67 -11.93
C PRO A 226 -15.91 9.30 -12.56
N ARG A 227 -15.57 8.00 -12.51
CA ARG A 227 -14.39 7.47 -13.21
C ARG A 227 -14.79 6.87 -14.54
N SER A 228 -14.03 7.20 -15.59
CA SER A 228 -14.21 6.59 -16.91
C SER A 228 -13.99 5.08 -16.83
N ALA A 229 -14.96 4.32 -17.32
CA ALA A 229 -14.91 2.85 -17.37
C ALA A 229 -14.27 2.32 -18.69
N GLY A 230 -13.80 3.22 -19.55
CA GLY A 230 -13.43 2.95 -20.94
C GLY A 230 -14.60 3.23 -21.89
N GLY A 231 -14.34 3.90 -23.01
CA GLY A 231 -15.40 4.40 -23.90
C GLY A 231 -16.16 5.60 -23.32
N SER A 232 -17.46 5.69 -23.57
CA SER A 232 -18.36 6.77 -23.14
C SER A 232 -19.03 6.54 -21.77
N GLU A 233 -18.80 5.41 -21.10
CA GLU A 233 -19.44 5.06 -19.83
C GLU A 233 -18.71 5.61 -18.59
N GLN A 234 -19.50 6.07 -17.62
CA GLN A 234 -19.04 6.72 -16.40
C GLN A 234 -19.49 5.95 -15.14
N ASN A 235 -18.52 5.50 -14.33
CA ASN A 235 -18.77 4.86 -13.04
C ASN A 235 -18.87 5.91 -11.92
N HIS A 236 -20.06 6.04 -11.36
CA HIS A 236 -20.33 6.98 -10.27
C HIS A 236 -20.04 6.37 -8.90
N PHE A 237 -19.61 7.20 -7.95
CA PHE A 237 -19.55 6.82 -6.54
C PHE A 237 -20.96 6.74 -5.96
N LYS A 238 -21.14 5.83 -5.01
CA LYS A 238 -22.43 5.48 -4.40
C LYS A 238 -22.25 5.35 -2.90
N ALA A 239 -23.02 6.09 -2.14
CA ALA A 239 -23.09 5.98 -0.68
C ALA A 239 -24.00 4.80 -0.31
N SER A 240 -23.44 3.72 0.23
CA SER A 240 -24.22 2.54 0.58
C SER A 240 -23.52 1.70 1.63
N HIS A 241 -24.28 1.19 2.60
CA HIS A 241 -23.78 0.30 3.68
C HIS A 241 -22.55 0.87 4.40
N GLY A 242 -22.61 2.14 4.78
CA GLY A 242 -21.53 2.83 5.50
C GLY A 242 -20.27 3.08 4.66
N HIS A 243 -20.29 2.88 3.34
CA HIS A 243 -19.15 3.11 2.46
C HIS A 243 -19.52 3.94 1.22
N CYS A 244 -18.60 4.76 0.74
CA CYS A 244 -18.69 5.46 -0.54
C CYS A 244 -17.78 4.75 -1.56
N ARG A 245 -18.39 3.97 -2.47
CA ARG A 245 -17.67 3.09 -3.41
C ARG A 245 -18.21 3.23 -4.84
N LEU A 246 -17.40 2.90 -5.83
CA LEU A 246 -17.81 2.88 -7.25
C LEU A 246 -18.78 1.74 -7.55
N HIS A 247 -18.61 0.60 -6.89
CA HIS A 247 -19.41 -0.59 -7.09
C HIS A 247 -20.27 -0.89 -5.87
N CYS A 248 -21.49 -1.35 -6.13
CA CYS A 248 -22.39 -1.80 -5.09
C CYS A 248 -21.86 -3.04 -4.36
N PRO A 249 -22.15 -3.16 -3.04
CA PRO A 249 -21.74 -4.31 -2.24
C PRO A 249 -22.39 -5.60 -2.74
N ASP A 250 -21.97 -6.73 -2.18
CA ASP A 250 -22.58 -8.01 -2.53
C ASP A 250 -24.07 -8.01 -2.22
N PHE A 251 -24.85 -8.65 -3.09
CA PHE A 251 -26.32 -8.69 -3.08
C PHE A 251 -27.04 -7.39 -3.50
N TYR A 252 -26.29 -6.39 -3.94
CA TYR A 252 -26.80 -5.13 -4.48
C TYR A 252 -26.29 -4.87 -5.90
N GLU A 253 -27.13 -4.20 -6.70
CA GLU A 253 -26.83 -3.74 -8.05
C GLU A 253 -27.08 -2.23 -8.16
N GLU A 254 -26.51 -1.61 -9.20
CA GLU A 254 -26.76 -0.21 -9.49
C GLU A 254 -28.24 0.01 -9.86
N ASP A 255 -28.83 1.07 -9.34
CA ASP A 255 -30.22 1.41 -9.65
C ASP A 255 -30.33 1.92 -11.09
N PRO A 256 -31.13 1.27 -11.97
CA PRO A 256 -31.34 1.72 -13.35
C PRO A 256 -31.88 3.15 -13.46
N SER A 257 -32.60 3.62 -12.44
CA SER A 257 -33.16 4.98 -12.40
C SER A 257 -32.16 5.99 -11.83
N ASN A 258 -31.16 5.56 -11.07
CA ASN A 258 -30.17 6.45 -10.48
C ASN A 258 -28.79 5.76 -10.34
N PRO A 259 -27.80 6.09 -11.19
CA PRO A 259 -26.49 5.45 -11.16
C PRO A 259 -25.65 5.75 -9.91
N LYS A 260 -26.13 6.64 -9.01
CA LYS A 260 -25.52 6.92 -7.70
C LYS A 260 -26.09 6.07 -6.56
N LYS A 261 -27.12 5.26 -6.82
CA LYS A 261 -27.75 4.41 -5.79
C LYS A 261 -27.56 2.93 -6.07
N CYS A 262 -27.61 2.16 -4.98
CA CYS A 262 -27.59 0.72 -5.00
C CYS A 262 -28.95 0.19 -4.56
N ARG A 263 -29.53 -0.74 -5.32
CA ARG A 263 -30.75 -1.45 -4.97
C ARG A 263 -30.46 -2.93 -4.73
N LYS A 264 -31.30 -3.59 -3.93
CA LYS A 264 -31.18 -5.03 -3.68
C LYS A 264 -31.57 -5.78 -4.95
N CYS A 265 -30.78 -6.79 -5.32
CA CYS A 265 -31.07 -7.58 -6.52
C CYS A 265 -32.35 -8.40 -6.33
N THR A 266 -33.22 -8.39 -7.34
CA THR A 266 -34.36 -9.31 -7.45
C THR A 266 -33.90 -10.61 -8.11
N GLY A 267 -33.11 -11.41 -7.39
CA GLY A 267 -32.53 -12.67 -7.89
C GLY A 267 -30.99 -12.71 -7.86
N GLU A 268 -30.36 -13.35 -8.84
CA GLU A 268 -28.89 -13.37 -8.99
C GLU A 268 -28.38 -11.98 -9.42
N CYS A 269 -27.45 -11.38 -8.66
CA CYS A 269 -26.83 -10.12 -9.06
C CYS A 269 -25.84 -10.31 -10.21
N HIS A 270 -26.13 -9.72 -11.36
CA HIS A 270 -25.21 -9.67 -12.49
C HIS A 270 -24.35 -8.41 -12.41
N ARG A 271 -23.05 -8.55 -12.14
CA ARG A 271 -22.10 -7.43 -12.26
C ARG A 271 -21.69 -7.28 -13.72
N LYS A 272 -22.05 -6.15 -14.34
CA LYS A 272 -21.52 -5.77 -15.65
C LYS A 272 -20.10 -5.25 -15.46
N CYS A 273 -19.14 -5.92 -16.08
CA CYS A 273 -17.76 -5.47 -16.17
C CYS A 273 -17.53 -5.01 -17.61
N HIS A 274 -17.37 -3.71 -17.82
CA HIS A 274 -17.14 -3.15 -19.16
C HIS A 274 -15.63 -2.96 -19.41
N GLY A 275 -15.20 -3.27 -20.65
CA GLY A 275 -13.83 -3.08 -21.13
C GLY A 275 -13.02 -4.36 -21.32
N ASN A 276 -11.94 -4.25 -22.11
CA ASN A 276 -10.94 -5.30 -22.28
C ASN A 276 -10.07 -5.39 -21.02
N ILE A 277 -10.44 -6.28 -20.10
CA ILE A 277 -9.71 -6.47 -18.85
C ILE A 277 -8.48 -7.34 -19.13
N THR A 278 -7.30 -6.71 -19.13
CA THR A 278 -6.03 -7.44 -19.13
C THR A 278 -5.60 -7.65 -17.68
N VAL A 279 -5.57 -8.92 -17.26
CA VAL A 279 -5.13 -9.33 -15.92
C VAL A 279 -3.64 -9.71 -16.00
N ASP A 280 -2.77 -8.80 -15.55
CA ASP A 280 -1.31 -8.96 -15.54
C ASP A 280 -0.73 -9.08 -14.12
N SER A 281 -1.54 -8.86 -13.08
CA SER A 281 -1.11 -8.84 -11.69
C SER A 281 -2.26 -9.22 -10.75
N ILE A 282 -1.91 -9.82 -9.59
CA ILE A 282 -2.87 -10.25 -8.55
C ILE A 282 -3.70 -9.07 -8.01
N MET A 283 -3.15 -7.86 -8.02
CA MET A 283 -3.84 -6.65 -7.59
C MET A 283 -5.04 -6.29 -8.50
N LYS A 284 -4.93 -6.50 -9.82
CA LYS A 284 -6.06 -6.30 -10.75
C LYS A 284 -7.14 -7.38 -10.60
N VAL A 285 -6.77 -8.56 -10.08
CA VAL A 285 -7.71 -9.66 -9.80
C VAL A 285 -8.66 -9.30 -8.66
N ARG A 286 -8.18 -8.66 -7.58
CA ARG A 286 -8.99 -8.35 -6.38
C ARG A 286 -10.21 -7.46 -6.63
N THR A 287 -10.13 -6.56 -7.60
CA THR A 287 -11.24 -5.66 -7.97
C THR A 287 -12.32 -6.34 -8.81
N THR A 288 -11.98 -7.44 -9.50
CA THR A 288 -12.85 -8.13 -10.46
C THR A 288 -13.32 -9.50 -9.93
N LEU A 289 -12.57 -10.08 -8.99
CA LEU A 289 -12.78 -11.41 -8.39
C LEU A 289 -12.60 -11.35 -6.87
N LEU A 290 -13.55 -11.91 -6.13
CA LEU A 290 -13.42 -12.15 -4.70
C LEU A 290 -12.30 -13.19 -4.48
N LEU A 291 -11.17 -12.74 -3.94
CA LEU A 291 -10.03 -13.58 -3.57
C LEU A 291 -9.98 -13.78 -2.05
N GLY A 292 -10.00 -15.04 -1.60
CA GLY A 292 -9.58 -15.42 -0.25
C GLY A 292 -8.13 -15.91 -0.27
N LEU A 293 -7.28 -15.41 0.63
CA LEU A 293 -5.91 -15.88 0.85
C LEU A 293 -5.81 -16.49 2.25
N ILE A 294 -5.36 -17.74 2.36
CA ILE A 294 -4.83 -18.31 3.61
C ILE A 294 -3.52 -19.01 3.25
N GLY A 295 -2.41 -18.46 3.75
CA GLY A 295 -1.07 -18.90 3.35
C GLY A 295 -0.77 -18.64 1.87
N GLN A 296 0.47 -18.86 1.46
CA GLN A 296 0.97 -18.62 0.09
C GLN A 296 0.34 -19.51 -1.00
N ARG A 297 -0.87 -20.04 -0.79
CA ARG A 297 -1.60 -20.89 -1.73
C ARG A 297 -2.99 -20.32 -2.03
N LEU A 298 -3.25 -20.12 -3.32
CA LEU A 298 -4.57 -19.80 -3.87
C LEU A 298 -5.43 -21.08 -3.89
N ILE A 299 -6.36 -21.22 -2.94
CA ILE A 299 -7.13 -22.47 -2.78
C ILE A 299 -8.51 -22.42 -3.44
N HIS A 300 -9.13 -21.24 -3.63
CA HIS A 300 -10.46 -21.19 -4.27
C HIS A 300 -10.72 -19.93 -5.10
N PHE A 301 -11.09 -20.14 -6.36
CA PHE A 301 -11.69 -19.14 -7.24
C PHE A 301 -13.17 -19.48 -7.43
N LYS A 302 -14.05 -18.52 -7.14
CA LYS A 302 -15.44 -18.52 -7.63
C LYS A 302 -15.61 -17.30 -8.52
N PHE A 303 -15.69 -17.51 -9.84
CA PHE A 303 -16.24 -16.47 -10.70
C PHE A 303 -17.76 -16.43 -10.45
N LYS A 304 -18.31 -15.26 -10.09
CA LYS A 304 -19.73 -15.01 -10.37
C LYS A 304 -19.93 -15.20 -11.86
N LYS A 305 -21.00 -15.88 -12.29
CA LYS A 305 -21.30 -16.09 -13.73
C LYS A 305 -21.24 -14.74 -14.44
N GLN A 306 -20.19 -14.53 -15.21
CA GLN A 306 -19.98 -13.37 -16.06
C GLN A 306 -20.05 -13.88 -17.50
N ASN A 307 -20.75 -13.12 -18.35
CA ASN A 307 -20.77 -13.38 -19.79
C ASN A 307 -19.54 -12.69 -20.39
N PHE A 308 -18.58 -13.47 -20.87
CA PHE A 308 -17.40 -12.95 -21.55
C PHE A 308 -17.62 -12.98 -23.06
N SER A 309 -17.31 -11.89 -23.76
CA SER A 309 -17.32 -11.86 -25.24
C SER A 309 -16.21 -12.74 -25.81
N TYR A 310 -14.98 -12.60 -25.29
CA TYR A 310 -13.83 -13.44 -25.63
C TYR A 310 -12.87 -13.54 -24.43
N LEU A 311 -12.08 -14.62 -24.36
CA LEU A 311 -11.05 -14.84 -23.34
C LEU A 311 -9.71 -15.05 -24.05
N MET A 312 -8.72 -14.20 -23.77
CA MET A 312 -7.38 -14.32 -24.33
C MET A 312 -6.36 -14.58 -23.23
N ILE A 313 -5.59 -15.66 -23.36
CA ILE A 313 -4.48 -16.00 -22.45
C ILE A 313 -3.19 -15.84 -23.25
N ARG A 314 -2.33 -14.91 -22.83
CA ARG A 314 -1.02 -14.66 -23.45
C ARG A 314 0.08 -14.88 -22.43
N LEU A 315 1.06 -15.73 -22.79
CA LEU A 315 2.32 -15.99 -22.08
C LEU A 315 2.17 -15.95 -20.55
N SER A 316 1.65 -17.03 -19.98
CA SER A 316 1.55 -17.20 -18.54
C SER A 316 2.28 -18.48 -18.12
N SER A 317 3.60 -18.40 -17.98
CA SER A 317 4.44 -19.52 -17.53
C SER A 317 4.08 -20.05 -16.14
N SER A 318 3.26 -19.31 -15.38
CA SER A 318 2.78 -19.67 -14.04
C SER A 318 1.45 -20.42 -14.03
N PHE A 319 0.71 -20.50 -15.15
CA PHE A 319 -0.55 -21.25 -15.20
C PHE A 319 -0.31 -22.66 -15.74
N ILE A 320 -0.36 -23.66 -14.84
CA ILE A 320 -0.24 -25.08 -15.19
C ILE A 320 -1.60 -25.61 -15.73
N ASN A 321 -2.73 -25.03 -15.31
CA ASN A 321 -4.07 -25.41 -15.79
C ASN A 321 -5.09 -24.27 -15.71
N LEU A 322 -6.23 -24.45 -16.39
CA LEU A 322 -7.34 -23.50 -16.44
C LEU A 322 -8.45 -23.78 -15.41
N ASN A 323 -8.17 -24.58 -14.36
CA ASN A 323 -9.16 -24.94 -13.33
C ASN A 323 -9.69 -23.72 -12.54
N ILE A 324 -8.98 -22.59 -12.62
CA ILE A 324 -9.41 -21.29 -12.11
C ILE A 324 -10.76 -20.85 -12.71
N PHE A 325 -11.06 -21.19 -13.97
CA PHE A 325 -12.28 -20.80 -14.66
C PHE A 325 -13.44 -21.81 -14.54
N LYS A 326 -13.43 -22.74 -13.58
CA LYS A 326 -14.43 -23.82 -13.46
C LYS A 326 -15.90 -23.36 -13.41
N SER A 327 -16.17 -22.13 -13.00
CA SER A 327 -17.51 -21.54 -12.94
C SER A 327 -17.91 -20.78 -14.21
N LEU A 328 -17.02 -20.64 -15.19
CA LEU A 328 -17.30 -20.09 -16.51
C LEU A 328 -18.12 -21.10 -17.32
N LYS A 329 -19.35 -20.74 -17.69
CA LYS A 329 -20.27 -21.63 -18.43
C LYS A 329 -20.48 -21.23 -19.89
N VAL A 330 -20.39 -19.94 -20.21
CA VAL A 330 -20.73 -19.39 -21.53
C VAL A 330 -19.74 -18.29 -21.90
N ILE A 331 -19.18 -18.37 -23.11
CA ILE A 331 -18.47 -17.29 -23.79
C ILE A 331 -19.34 -16.93 -24.99
N THR A 332 -19.82 -15.69 -25.05
CA THR A 332 -20.89 -15.29 -25.97
C THR A 332 -20.40 -14.99 -27.39
N GLY A 333 -19.11 -14.73 -27.59
CA GLY A 333 -18.54 -14.48 -28.92
C GLY A 333 -18.99 -13.15 -29.56
N SER A 334 -19.60 -12.24 -28.80
CA SER A 334 -20.15 -10.97 -29.30
C SER A 334 -19.11 -10.00 -29.87
N HIS A 335 -17.82 -10.19 -29.53
CA HIS A 335 -16.67 -9.49 -30.12
C HIS A 335 -15.50 -10.47 -30.21
N LEU A 336 -14.83 -10.58 -31.36
CA LEU A 336 -13.70 -11.47 -31.58
C LEU A 336 -12.36 -10.72 -31.56
N TYR A 337 -11.31 -11.40 -31.11
CA TYR A 337 -9.96 -10.85 -31.09
C TYR A 337 -9.42 -10.73 -32.52
N ARG A 338 -9.29 -9.49 -33.03
CA ARG A 338 -8.87 -9.13 -34.40
C ARG A 338 -9.92 -9.37 -35.51
N ASP A 339 -11.20 -9.27 -35.20
CA ASP A 339 -12.14 -8.92 -36.28
C ASP A 339 -11.98 -7.43 -36.60
N LYS A 340 -11.63 -7.15 -37.87
CA LYS A 340 -11.66 -5.81 -38.45
C LYS A 340 -13.06 -5.47 -38.88
#